data_AF-A0A7C3HMN4-F1
#
_entry.id   AF-A0A7C3HMN4-F1
#
_cell.length_a   1.000
_cell.length_b   1.000
_cell.length_c   1.000
_cell.angle_alpha   90.00
_cell.angle_beta   90.00
_cell.angle_gamma   90.00
#
_symmetry.space_group_name_H-M   'P 1'
#
loop_
_entity.id
_entity.type
_entity.pdbx_description
1 polymer ?
#
loop_
_entity_poly.entity_id
_entity_poly.type
_entity_poly.pdbx_seq_one_letter_code
_entity_poly.pdbx_strand_id
1 'polypeptide(L)'
;MKRLFGYVFALFIVGSSVMILGCKKGANDPFFSIYTRKQRVTGYWDFKMFERQALMKQPDGVFVNENFKLDGENISLKLDTTQSSHDTSITFAGKIKEAYYKFEKDGRMDYRFWYELNHPEVTYDENTDLTTYIRTITTVEIKGNGTWNFLNKIDNYKNKERLSLVFEYLNYRTTVNYTKDIQNADGISQPGYPIVTNTVTNSEHKWANGEFAEVWVLDMLKNKEIIMMRQLDNLDLNSYYSSVGPIFSSSSETTVGNETCNLIQEK
;
A
#
# COMPACT_ATOMS: atom_id res chain seq x y z
N MET A 1 -32.01 35.38 45.02
CA MET A 1 -32.25 34.97 43.62
C MET A 1 -31.00 34.90 42.73
N LYS A 2 -30.01 35.81 42.84
CA LYS A 2 -28.78 35.77 42.02
C LYS A 2 -27.88 34.53 42.22
N ARG A 3 -27.91 33.89 43.39
CA ARG A 3 -27.12 32.67 43.67
C ARG A 3 -27.77 31.38 43.15
N LEU A 4 -29.09 31.36 42.95
CA LEU A 4 -29.81 30.19 42.42
C LEU A 4 -29.57 30.01 40.91
N PHE A 5 -29.45 31.13 40.18
CA PHE A 5 -29.18 31.13 38.73
C PHE A 5 -27.78 30.58 38.39
N GLY A 6 -26.78 30.85 39.25
CA GLY A 6 -25.42 30.32 39.08
C GLY A 6 -25.33 28.80 39.24
N TYR A 7 -26.10 28.22 40.18
CA TYR A 7 -26.13 26.76 40.37
C TYR A 7 -26.85 26.03 39.25
N VAL A 8 -27.92 26.61 38.68
CA VAL A 8 -28.61 26.04 37.51
C VAL A 8 -27.73 26.06 36.26
N PHE A 9 -26.94 27.13 36.05
CA PHE A 9 -26.00 27.22 34.92
C PHE A 9 -24.81 26.25 35.08
N ALA A 10 -24.28 26.10 36.30
CA ALA A 10 -23.25 25.11 36.61
C ALA A 10 -23.75 23.66 36.45
N LEU A 11 -25.00 23.36 36.84
CA LEU A 11 -25.65 22.06 36.59
C LEU A 11 -25.91 21.79 35.10
N PHE A 12 -26.12 22.82 34.28
CA PHE A 12 -26.25 22.65 32.82
C PHE A 12 -24.89 22.36 32.15
N ILE A 13 -23.79 22.95 32.66
CA ILE A 13 -22.42 22.69 32.18
C ILE A 13 -21.90 21.32 32.65
N VAL A 14 -22.23 20.93 33.88
CA VAL A 14 -21.85 19.62 34.45
C VAL A 14 -22.81 18.50 33.98
N GLY A 15 -24.06 18.81 33.66
CA GLY A 15 -25.04 17.86 33.09
C GLY A 15 -24.84 17.61 31.60
N SER A 16 -24.35 18.60 30.84
CA SER A 16 -24.02 18.44 29.40
C SER A 16 -22.70 17.69 29.14
N SER A 17 -21.87 17.48 30.17
CA SER A 17 -20.58 16.79 30.05
C SER A 17 -20.66 15.27 30.24
N VAL A 18 -21.82 14.70 30.62
CA VAL A 18 -21.97 13.26 30.92
C VAL A 18 -22.59 12.45 29.77
N MET A 19 -22.89 13.05 28.60
CA MET A 19 -23.48 12.34 27.45
C MET A 19 -22.73 12.53 26.11
N ILE A 20 -21.41 12.46 26.11
CA ILE A 20 -20.62 12.47 24.85
C ILE A 20 -19.76 11.20 24.69
N LEU A 21 -20.21 10.09 25.26
CA LEU A 21 -19.55 8.78 25.09
C LEU A 21 -19.96 8.05 23.79
N GLY A 22 -20.62 8.72 22.83
CA GLY A 22 -21.39 8.01 21.80
C GLY A 22 -21.01 8.17 20.32
N CYS A 23 -20.09 9.05 19.92
CA CYS A 23 -19.91 9.35 18.47
C CYS A 23 -18.48 9.27 17.93
N LYS A 24 -17.55 8.63 18.66
CA LYS A 24 -16.30 8.19 18.03
C LYS A 24 -16.60 7.02 17.10
N LYS A 25 -16.20 7.17 15.84
CA LYS A 25 -16.35 6.16 14.78
C LYS A 25 -15.06 5.36 14.65
N GLY A 26 -13.92 6.03 14.61
CA GLY A 26 -12.60 5.41 14.85
C GLY A 26 -12.23 5.46 16.33
N ALA A 27 -11.36 4.53 16.78
CA ALA A 27 -10.85 4.53 18.16
C ALA A 27 -10.11 5.83 18.49
N ASN A 28 -9.36 6.33 17.51
CA ASN A 28 -8.52 7.52 17.62
C ASN A 28 -9.15 8.77 16.98
N ASP A 29 -10.44 8.72 16.61
CA ASP A 29 -11.14 9.88 16.05
C ASP A 29 -11.19 11.07 17.05
N PRO A 30 -11.10 12.32 16.55
CA PRO A 30 -11.32 13.49 17.37
C PRO A 30 -12.75 13.48 17.92
N PHE A 31 -12.88 13.82 19.20
CA PHE A 31 -14.15 13.83 19.92
C PHE A 31 -15.18 14.79 19.32
N PHE A 32 -14.72 15.92 18.78
CA PHE A 32 -15.53 16.90 18.09
C PHE A 32 -14.83 17.39 16.82
N SER A 33 -15.60 17.63 15.77
CA SER A 33 -15.14 18.28 14.54
C SER A 33 -16.26 19.15 13.96
N ILE A 34 -15.92 20.36 13.55
CA ILE A 34 -16.82 21.27 12.84
C ILE A 34 -17.10 20.82 11.39
N TYR A 35 -16.25 19.95 10.84
CA TYR A 35 -16.37 19.44 9.48
C TYR A 35 -17.01 18.05 9.46
N THR A 36 -17.87 17.83 8.47
CA THR A 36 -18.41 16.49 8.19
C THR A 36 -17.26 15.52 7.84
N ARG A 37 -17.44 14.21 8.07
CA ARG A 37 -16.42 13.22 7.65
C ARG A 37 -16.13 13.29 6.15
N LYS A 38 -17.13 13.56 5.31
CA LYS A 38 -16.91 13.70 3.85
C LYS A 38 -16.01 14.90 3.53
N GLN A 39 -16.24 16.03 4.18
CA GLN A 39 -15.37 17.20 4.06
C GLN A 39 -13.94 16.93 4.56
N ARG A 40 -13.79 16.11 5.61
CA ARG A 40 -12.46 15.73 6.14
C ARG A 40 -11.70 14.72 5.30
N VAL A 41 -12.36 13.97 4.41
CA VAL A 41 -11.70 13.07 3.45
C VAL A 41 -11.41 13.77 2.13
N THR A 42 -12.23 14.75 1.75
CA THR A 42 -12.02 15.48 0.48
C THR A 42 -10.68 16.21 0.49
N GLY A 43 -9.89 16.04 -0.57
CA GLY A 43 -8.63 16.74 -0.74
C GLY A 43 -7.56 15.87 -1.40
N TYR A 44 -6.36 16.43 -1.46
CA TYR A 44 -5.15 15.73 -1.85
C TYR A 44 -4.43 15.21 -0.61
N TRP A 45 -3.96 13.97 -0.67
CA TRP A 45 -3.46 13.23 0.48
C TRP A 45 -2.19 12.48 0.10
N ASP A 46 -1.07 12.90 0.68
CA ASP A 46 0.22 12.24 0.51
C ASP A 46 0.38 11.11 1.51
N PHE A 47 1.09 10.06 1.08
CA PHE A 47 1.44 8.96 1.95
C PHE A 47 2.57 9.36 2.90
N LYS A 48 2.27 9.43 4.19
CA LYS A 48 3.27 9.61 5.25
C LYS A 48 3.88 8.28 5.69
N MET A 49 3.02 7.27 5.80
CA MET A 49 3.43 5.91 6.16
C MET A 49 2.53 4.91 5.44
N PHE A 50 3.12 3.80 5.02
CA PHE A 50 2.39 2.63 4.53
C PHE A 50 3.12 1.37 4.97
N GLU A 51 2.42 0.46 5.63
CA GLU A 51 2.95 -0.83 6.01
C GLU A 51 2.06 -1.93 5.45
N ARG A 52 2.69 -2.92 4.82
CA ARG A 52 2.03 -4.12 4.31
C ARG A 52 2.81 -5.35 4.77
N GLN A 53 2.08 -6.26 5.39
CA GLN A 53 2.57 -7.57 5.78
C GLN A 53 1.69 -8.59 5.09
N ALA A 54 2.26 -9.35 4.16
CA ALA A 54 1.51 -10.28 3.33
C ALA A 54 2.23 -11.62 3.23
N LEU A 55 1.47 -12.70 3.36
CA LEU A 55 1.91 -14.04 3.01
C LEU A 55 1.27 -14.41 1.67
N MET A 56 2.12 -14.63 0.69
CA MET A 56 1.73 -15.00 -0.67
C MET A 56 2.08 -16.46 -0.89
N LYS A 57 1.11 -17.24 -1.39
CA LYS A 57 1.36 -18.59 -1.89
C LYS A 57 1.40 -18.53 -3.40
N GLN A 58 2.57 -18.80 -3.98
CA GLN A 58 2.77 -18.79 -5.42
C GLN A 58 2.20 -20.06 -6.08
N PRO A 59 1.97 -20.03 -7.41
CA PRO A 59 1.46 -21.19 -8.15
C PRO A 59 2.33 -22.45 -8.05
N ASP A 60 3.63 -22.30 -7.83
CA ASP A 60 4.59 -23.40 -7.66
C ASP A 60 4.60 -24.00 -6.25
N GLY A 61 3.79 -23.46 -5.33
CA GLY A 61 3.70 -23.88 -3.94
C GLY A 61 4.65 -23.17 -2.98
N VAL A 62 5.56 -22.32 -3.49
CA VAL A 62 6.46 -21.52 -2.66
C VAL A 62 5.68 -20.45 -1.91
N PHE A 63 6.05 -20.24 -0.65
CA PHE A 63 5.49 -19.16 0.16
C PHE A 63 6.47 -18.00 0.21
N VAL A 64 5.96 -16.79 -0.02
CA VAL A 64 6.70 -15.54 0.13
C VAL A 64 6.07 -14.71 1.23
N ASN A 65 6.86 -14.45 2.26
CA ASN A 65 6.50 -13.49 3.30
C ASN A 65 7.06 -12.12 2.91
N GLU A 66 6.16 -11.20 2.65
CA GLU A 66 6.44 -9.82 2.28
C GLU A 66 6.25 -8.90 3.48
N ASN A 67 7.26 -8.07 3.72
CA ASN A 67 7.18 -6.95 4.65
C ASN A 67 7.62 -5.67 3.95
N PHE A 68 6.64 -4.88 3.50
CA PHE A 68 6.85 -3.59 2.87
C PHE A 68 6.56 -2.48 3.87
N LYS A 69 7.47 -1.51 3.96
CA LYS A 69 7.33 -0.32 4.80
C LYS A 69 7.76 0.93 4.04
N LEU A 70 6.88 1.92 4.03
CA LEU A 70 7.13 3.31 3.67
C LEU A 70 7.08 4.14 4.95
N ASP A 71 8.12 4.93 5.21
CA ASP A 71 8.19 5.89 6.31
C ASP A 71 8.81 7.21 5.82
N GLY A 72 7.96 8.24 5.68
CA GLY A 72 8.30 9.46 4.97
C GLY A 72 8.63 9.16 3.50
N GLU A 73 9.87 9.44 3.10
CA GLU A 73 10.32 9.17 1.73
C GLU A 73 10.99 7.80 1.56
N ASN A 74 11.32 7.10 2.64
CA ASN A 74 12.13 5.89 2.59
C ASN A 74 11.26 4.64 2.51
N ILE A 75 11.72 3.67 1.72
CA ILE A 75 11.09 2.36 1.59
C ILE A 75 12.04 1.26 2.04
N SER A 76 11.49 0.27 2.73
CA SER A 76 12.12 -1.01 3.01
C SER A 76 11.17 -2.11 2.55
N LEU A 77 11.65 -3.02 1.71
CA LEU A 77 10.94 -4.24 1.33
C LEU A 77 11.78 -5.45 1.71
N LYS A 78 11.26 -6.32 2.56
CA LYS A 78 11.86 -7.62 2.85
C LYS A 78 10.99 -8.72 2.26
N LEU A 79 11.63 -9.65 1.57
CA LEU A 79 11.02 -10.86 1.04
C LEU A 79 11.73 -12.07 1.63
N ASP A 80 10.99 -12.91 2.34
CA ASP A 80 11.46 -14.21 2.82
C ASP A 80 10.73 -15.31 2.04
N THR A 81 11.47 -16.11 1.27
CA THR A 81 10.92 -17.33 0.64
C THR A 81 11.03 -18.49 1.61
N THR A 82 9.97 -19.27 1.73
CA THR A 82 9.93 -20.50 2.52
C THR A 82 9.34 -21.63 1.70
N GLN A 83 9.77 -22.87 1.98
CA GLN A 83 9.38 -24.06 1.22
C GLN A 83 9.84 -24.03 -0.24
N SER A 84 10.96 -23.36 -0.51
CA SER A 84 11.66 -23.45 -1.80
C SER A 84 12.85 -24.41 -1.69
N SER A 85 13.53 -24.70 -2.81
CA SER A 85 14.77 -25.50 -2.77
C SER A 85 15.91 -24.80 -2.02
N HIS A 86 15.84 -23.46 -1.90
CA HIS A 86 16.76 -22.62 -1.15
C HIS A 86 15.99 -21.46 -0.53
N ASP A 87 15.69 -21.54 0.77
CA ASP A 87 15.11 -20.42 1.50
C ASP A 87 16.04 -19.20 1.39
N THR A 88 15.49 -18.08 0.95
CA THR A 88 16.23 -16.83 0.74
C THR A 88 15.51 -15.68 1.43
N SER A 89 16.30 -14.81 2.06
CA SER A 89 15.84 -13.55 2.65
C SER A 89 16.53 -12.41 1.89
N ILE A 90 15.76 -11.60 1.18
CA ILE A 90 16.28 -10.46 0.43
C ILE A 90 15.65 -9.18 0.96
N THR A 91 16.48 -8.16 1.16
CA THR A 91 16.03 -6.82 1.57
C THR A 91 16.38 -5.81 0.49
N PHE A 92 15.39 -5.00 0.14
CA PHE A 92 15.50 -3.88 -0.78
C PHE A 92 15.34 -2.59 0.00
N ALA A 93 16.21 -1.62 -0.29
CA ALA A 93 16.03 -0.25 0.16
C ALA A 93 15.51 0.59 -1.00
N GLY A 94 14.66 1.57 -0.73
CA GLY A 94 14.04 2.36 -1.77
C GLY A 94 13.63 3.75 -1.35
N LYS A 95 13.06 4.49 -2.30
CA LYS A 95 12.50 5.82 -2.09
C LYS A 95 11.19 6.00 -2.83
N ILE A 96 10.27 6.72 -2.21
CA ILE A 96 9.06 7.21 -2.87
C ILE A 96 9.47 8.28 -3.90
N LYS A 97 8.80 8.30 -5.06
CA LYS A 97 8.90 9.37 -6.05
C LYS A 97 7.67 10.26 -5.96
N GLU A 98 6.49 9.64 -5.93
CA GLU A 98 5.21 10.32 -5.78
C GLU A 98 4.17 9.30 -5.28
N ALA A 99 3.42 9.63 -4.23
CA ALA A 99 2.35 8.76 -3.76
C ALA A 99 1.23 9.57 -3.12
N TYR A 100 0.02 9.43 -3.65
CA TYR A 100 -1.13 10.16 -3.18
C TYR A 100 -2.47 9.46 -3.44
N TYR A 101 -3.46 9.89 -2.67
CA TYR A 101 -4.87 9.86 -3.04
C TYR A 101 -5.40 11.27 -3.24
N LYS A 102 -6.30 11.43 -4.21
CA LYS A 102 -7.07 12.66 -4.38
C LYS A 102 -8.56 12.33 -4.34
N PHE A 103 -9.24 12.79 -3.30
CA PHE A 103 -10.66 12.54 -3.08
C PHE A 103 -11.48 13.78 -3.41
N GLU A 104 -12.28 13.71 -4.47
CA GLU A 104 -13.16 14.79 -4.91
C GLU A 104 -14.48 14.81 -4.15
N LYS A 105 -15.10 16.00 -4.02
CA LYS A 105 -16.36 16.18 -3.27
C LYS A 105 -17.53 15.37 -3.88
N ASP A 106 -17.49 15.18 -5.19
CA ASP A 106 -18.49 14.42 -5.94
C ASP A 106 -18.34 12.90 -5.79
N GLY A 107 -17.27 12.43 -5.15
CA GLY A 107 -17.00 11.01 -4.93
C GLY A 107 -16.01 10.41 -5.92
N ARG A 108 -15.43 11.18 -6.85
CA ARG A 108 -14.32 10.69 -7.69
C ARG A 108 -13.02 10.60 -6.91
N MET A 109 -12.16 9.66 -7.30
CA MET A 109 -10.86 9.40 -6.69
C MET A 109 -9.79 9.28 -7.78
N ASP A 110 -8.64 9.90 -7.56
CA ASP A 110 -7.38 9.57 -8.24
C ASP A 110 -6.39 8.95 -7.25
N TYR A 111 -5.54 8.05 -7.74
CA TYR A 111 -4.54 7.34 -6.96
C TYR A 111 -3.23 7.24 -7.74
N ARG A 112 -2.12 7.47 -7.05
CA ARG A 112 -0.78 7.14 -7.56
C ARG A 112 0.10 6.62 -6.44
N PHE A 113 0.93 5.64 -6.76
CA PHE A 113 1.97 5.12 -5.88
C PHE A 113 3.17 4.74 -6.73
N TRP A 114 4.18 5.61 -6.74
CA TRP A 114 5.36 5.51 -7.59
C TRP A 114 6.61 5.54 -6.73
N TYR A 115 7.40 4.47 -6.80
CA TYR A 115 8.60 4.31 -6.01
C TYR A 115 9.72 3.57 -6.76
N GLU A 116 10.90 3.61 -6.17
CA GLU A 116 12.10 2.94 -6.66
C GLU A 116 12.70 2.09 -5.54
N LEU A 117 13.08 0.86 -5.86
CA LEU A 117 13.85 -0.05 -5.02
C LEU A 117 15.24 -0.23 -5.63
N ASN A 118 16.23 -0.41 -4.79
CA ASN A 118 17.62 -0.64 -5.16
C ASN A 118 18.17 -1.86 -4.41
N HIS A 119 18.83 -2.74 -5.15
CA HIS A 119 19.53 -3.91 -4.61
C HIS A 119 20.93 -4.02 -5.23
N PRO A 120 21.96 -3.48 -4.56
CA PRO A 120 23.34 -3.68 -4.96
C PRO A 120 23.89 -4.98 -4.36
N GLU A 121 24.62 -5.74 -5.16
CA GLU A 121 25.37 -6.92 -4.72
C GLU A 121 26.83 -6.76 -5.15
N VAL A 122 27.76 -7.18 -4.29
CA VAL A 122 29.19 -7.19 -4.58
C VAL A 122 29.73 -8.56 -4.22
N THR A 123 30.43 -9.19 -5.15
CA THR A 123 31.04 -10.52 -4.96
C THR A 123 32.47 -10.49 -5.42
N TYR A 124 33.39 -10.92 -4.57
CA TYR A 124 34.81 -11.06 -4.90
C TYR A 124 35.13 -12.54 -5.12
N ASP A 125 35.90 -12.83 -6.17
CA ASP A 125 36.40 -14.17 -6.48
C ASP A 125 37.92 -14.23 -6.23
N GLU A 126 38.31 -14.92 -5.16
CA GLU A 126 39.70 -15.08 -4.74
C GLU A 126 40.56 -15.84 -5.76
N ASN A 127 39.96 -16.64 -6.65
CA ASN A 127 40.72 -17.42 -7.64
C ASN A 127 41.09 -16.60 -8.87
N THR A 128 40.27 -15.62 -9.22
CA THR A 128 40.43 -14.80 -10.42
C THR A 128 40.86 -13.37 -10.11
N ASP A 129 40.83 -12.98 -8.83
CA ASP A 129 41.06 -11.62 -8.35
C ASP A 129 40.13 -10.58 -9.02
N LEU A 130 38.89 -11.02 -9.27
CA LEU A 130 37.85 -10.22 -9.90
C LEU A 130 36.77 -9.86 -8.88
N THR A 131 36.27 -8.63 -8.97
CA THR A 131 35.09 -8.18 -8.23
C THR A 131 33.93 -7.97 -9.19
N THR A 132 32.81 -8.65 -8.92
CA THR A 132 31.53 -8.46 -9.61
C THR A 132 30.66 -7.49 -8.84
N TYR A 133 30.22 -6.43 -9.51
CA TYR A 133 29.24 -5.47 -9.02
C TYR A 133 27.93 -5.66 -9.78
N ILE A 134 26.86 -5.99 -9.06
CA ILE A 134 25.51 -6.04 -9.60
C ILE A 134 24.71 -4.91 -8.99
N ARG A 135 23.95 -4.20 -9.82
CA ARG A 135 22.99 -3.19 -9.37
C ARG A 135 21.66 -3.41 -10.05
N THR A 136 20.64 -3.68 -9.26
CA THR A 136 19.25 -3.79 -9.74
C THR A 136 18.45 -2.61 -9.20
N ILE A 137 17.92 -1.77 -10.08
CA ILE A 137 16.99 -0.70 -9.75
C ILE A 137 15.61 -1.07 -10.31
N THR A 138 14.66 -1.27 -9.42
CA THR A 138 13.27 -1.58 -9.77
C THR A 138 12.40 -0.37 -9.49
N THR A 139 11.85 0.24 -10.54
CA THR A 139 10.87 1.31 -10.44
C THR A 139 9.47 0.74 -10.62
N VAL A 140 8.58 0.97 -9.66
CA VAL A 140 7.18 0.53 -9.68
C VAL A 140 6.29 1.76 -9.68
N GLU A 141 5.42 1.86 -10.68
CA GLU A 141 4.40 2.89 -10.80
C GLU A 141 3.03 2.22 -10.83
N ILE A 142 2.21 2.56 -9.84
CA ILE A 142 0.79 2.22 -9.81
C ILE A 142 0.02 3.52 -9.96
N LYS A 143 -0.90 3.56 -10.92
CA LYS A 143 -1.83 4.69 -11.09
C LYS A 143 -3.23 4.16 -11.28
N GLY A 144 -4.21 4.86 -10.72
CA GLY A 144 -5.59 4.45 -10.82
C GLY A 144 -6.55 5.60 -10.60
N ASN A 145 -7.80 5.35 -10.95
CA ASN A 145 -8.90 6.22 -10.64
C ASN A 145 -10.19 5.41 -10.42
N GLY A 146 -11.18 6.10 -9.89
CA GLY A 146 -12.51 5.54 -9.72
C GLY A 146 -13.33 6.39 -8.75
N THR A 147 -14.00 5.75 -7.81
CA THR A 147 -14.89 6.42 -6.87
C THR A 147 -14.62 6.03 -5.42
N TRP A 148 -15.05 6.86 -4.50
CA TRP A 148 -14.94 6.62 -3.07
C TRP A 148 -16.24 6.96 -2.36
N ASN A 149 -16.56 6.19 -1.33
CA ASN A 149 -17.65 6.52 -0.42
C ASN A 149 -17.48 5.87 0.95
N PHE A 150 -18.18 6.39 1.95
CA PHE A 150 -18.32 5.69 3.22
C PHE A 150 -19.31 4.54 3.10
N LEU A 151 -18.98 3.43 3.75
CA LEU A 151 -19.95 2.36 3.96
C LEU A 151 -20.92 2.74 5.10
N ASN A 152 -22.17 2.31 4.93
CA ASN A 152 -23.20 2.40 5.96
C ASN A 152 -22.93 1.39 7.09
N LYS A 153 -23.84 1.35 8.08
CA LYS A 153 -23.79 0.34 9.15
C LYS A 153 -24.01 -1.05 8.54
N ILE A 154 -22.93 -1.80 8.38
CA ILE A 154 -22.90 -3.17 7.88
C ILE A 154 -22.01 -3.94 8.86
N ASP A 155 -22.45 -5.14 9.27
CA ASP A 155 -21.85 -5.96 10.31
C ASP A 155 -21.76 -5.23 11.67
N ASN A 156 -20.64 -5.43 12.38
CA ASN A 156 -20.35 -4.79 13.65
C ASN A 156 -19.81 -3.35 13.51
N TYR A 157 -19.62 -2.86 12.28
CA TYR A 157 -19.13 -1.50 12.02
C TYR A 157 -20.26 -0.48 12.05
N LYS A 158 -20.01 0.66 12.68
CA LYS A 158 -20.93 1.80 12.64
C LYS A 158 -20.84 2.53 11.30
N ASN A 159 -21.85 3.35 11.04
CA ASN A 159 -21.93 4.16 9.82
C ASN A 159 -20.70 5.08 9.65
N LYS A 160 -20.02 5.01 8.51
CA LYS A 160 -18.81 5.79 8.15
C LYS A 160 -17.55 5.44 8.96
N GLU A 161 -17.49 4.24 9.52
CA GLU A 161 -16.25 3.66 10.07
C GLU A 161 -15.38 3.04 8.97
N ARG A 162 -15.95 2.75 7.81
CA ARG A 162 -15.25 2.19 6.66
C ARG A 162 -15.35 3.10 5.45
N LEU A 163 -14.25 3.18 4.70
CA LEU A 163 -14.11 3.86 3.43
C LEU A 163 -13.97 2.79 2.34
N SER A 164 -14.83 2.85 1.33
CA SER A 164 -14.72 2.01 0.14
C SER A 164 -14.08 2.83 -0.97
N LEU A 165 -13.01 2.30 -1.53
CA LEU A 165 -12.30 2.82 -2.69
C LEU A 165 -12.56 1.86 -3.85
N VAL A 166 -13.38 2.28 -4.79
CA VAL A 166 -13.76 1.49 -5.96
C VAL A 166 -12.89 1.93 -7.12
N PHE A 167 -12.04 1.05 -7.64
CA PHE A 167 -11.23 1.38 -8.80
C PHE A 167 -11.95 0.98 -10.09
N GLU A 168 -12.01 1.93 -11.02
CA GLU A 168 -12.53 1.72 -12.38
C GLU A 168 -11.37 1.50 -13.35
N TYR A 169 -10.18 1.97 -13.00
CA TYR A 169 -8.93 1.76 -13.72
C TYR A 169 -7.76 1.62 -12.75
N LEU A 170 -6.90 0.63 -13.00
CA LEU A 170 -5.57 0.51 -12.42
C LEU A 170 -4.57 0.12 -13.50
N ASN A 171 -3.40 0.76 -13.44
CA ASN A 171 -2.24 0.40 -14.24
C ASN A 171 -1.06 0.14 -13.33
N TYR A 172 -0.39 -0.98 -13.58
CA TYR A 172 0.83 -1.41 -12.93
C TYR A 172 1.95 -1.38 -13.97
N ARG A 173 2.95 -0.54 -13.74
CA ARG A 173 4.13 -0.47 -14.59
C ARG A 173 5.38 -0.72 -13.74
N THR A 174 6.15 -1.72 -14.12
CA THR A 174 7.42 -2.06 -13.47
C THR A 174 8.54 -1.94 -14.48
N THR A 175 9.59 -1.20 -14.11
CA THR A 175 10.82 -1.09 -14.89
C THR A 175 11.97 -1.63 -14.04
N VAL A 176 12.71 -2.61 -14.57
CA VAL A 176 13.89 -3.18 -13.93
C VAL A 176 15.11 -2.79 -14.75
N ASN A 177 16.03 -2.04 -14.14
CA ASN A 177 17.34 -1.74 -14.69
C ASN A 177 18.37 -2.59 -13.97
N TYR A 178 19.00 -3.49 -14.71
CA TYR A 178 20.06 -4.36 -14.23
C TYR A 178 21.39 -3.91 -14.83
N THR A 179 22.39 -3.67 -13.99
CA THR A 179 23.77 -3.44 -14.40
C THR A 179 24.66 -4.49 -13.75
N LYS A 180 25.51 -5.13 -14.55
CA LYS A 180 26.59 -5.99 -14.08
C LYS A 180 27.92 -5.45 -14.58
N ASP A 181 28.86 -5.25 -13.68
CA ASP A 181 30.24 -4.90 -14.00
C ASP A 181 31.19 -5.88 -13.32
N ILE A 182 32.24 -6.29 -14.02
CA ILE A 182 33.28 -7.16 -13.47
C ILE A 182 34.59 -6.42 -13.61
N GLN A 183 35.26 -6.15 -12.49
CA GLN A 183 36.49 -5.37 -12.44
C GLN A 183 37.65 -6.24 -11.91
N ASN A 184 38.88 -5.95 -12.36
CA ASN A 184 40.09 -6.50 -11.76
C ASN A 184 40.48 -5.75 -10.47
N ALA A 185 41.56 -6.18 -9.82
CA ALA A 185 42.11 -5.52 -8.63
C ALA A 185 42.45 -4.02 -8.83
N ASP A 186 42.76 -3.60 -10.05
CA ASP A 186 43.04 -2.19 -10.39
C ASP A 186 41.76 -1.35 -10.63
N GLY A 187 40.57 -1.95 -10.49
CA GLY A 187 39.29 -1.29 -10.73
C GLY A 187 38.94 -1.12 -12.21
N ILE A 188 39.61 -1.85 -13.10
CA ILE A 188 39.39 -1.82 -14.55
C ILE A 188 38.36 -2.88 -14.93
N SER A 189 37.28 -2.45 -15.60
CA SER A 189 36.26 -3.35 -16.13
C SER A 189 36.84 -4.34 -17.15
N GLN A 190 36.42 -5.59 -17.04
CA GLN A 190 36.76 -6.65 -17.98
C GLN A 190 36.11 -6.42 -19.35
N PRO A 191 36.73 -6.89 -20.45
CA PRO A 191 36.13 -6.80 -21.79
C PRO A 191 34.70 -7.38 -21.83
N GLY A 192 33.76 -6.62 -22.39
CA GLY A 192 32.35 -6.99 -22.43
C GLY A 192 31.52 -6.51 -21.23
N TYR A 193 32.15 -5.82 -20.25
CA TYR A 193 31.49 -5.19 -19.12
C TYR A 193 31.70 -3.66 -19.13
N PRO A 194 30.77 -2.86 -18.57
CA PRO A 194 29.52 -3.30 -17.93
C PRO A 194 28.44 -3.74 -18.92
N ILE A 195 27.62 -4.70 -18.51
CA ILE A 195 26.37 -5.08 -19.20
C ILE A 195 25.22 -4.33 -18.56
N VAL A 196 24.36 -3.74 -19.38
CA VAL A 196 23.12 -3.08 -18.94
C VAL A 196 21.93 -3.76 -19.61
N THR A 197 20.94 -4.15 -18.82
CA THR A 197 19.68 -4.73 -19.29
C THR A 197 18.51 -3.96 -18.70
N ASN A 198 17.54 -3.62 -19.55
CA ASN A 198 16.31 -2.95 -19.14
C ASN A 198 15.12 -3.84 -19.50
N THR A 199 14.23 -4.06 -18.53
CA THR A 199 12.96 -4.76 -18.74
C THR A 199 11.82 -3.87 -18.28
N VAL A 200 10.76 -3.77 -19.09
CA VAL A 200 9.54 -3.03 -18.76
C VAL A 200 8.37 -3.99 -18.85
N THR A 201 7.59 -4.08 -17.77
CA THR A 201 6.30 -4.79 -17.74
C THR A 201 5.19 -3.76 -17.48
N ASN A 202 4.08 -3.88 -18.19
CA ASN A 202 2.94 -2.99 -18.06
C ASN A 202 1.65 -3.81 -18.10
N SER A 203 0.84 -3.71 -17.05
CA SER A 203 -0.50 -4.32 -16.97
C SER A 203 -1.54 -3.23 -16.74
N GLU A 204 -2.64 -3.29 -17.49
CA GLU A 204 -3.76 -2.36 -17.37
C GLU A 204 -5.04 -3.14 -17.11
N HIS A 205 -5.80 -2.67 -16.13
CA HIS A 205 -7.07 -3.25 -15.72
C HIS A 205 -8.13 -2.16 -15.73
N LYS A 206 -9.31 -2.52 -16.23
CA LYS A 206 -10.50 -1.68 -16.20
C LYS A 206 -11.66 -2.52 -15.70
N TRP A 207 -12.45 -1.92 -14.84
CA TRP A 207 -13.59 -2.56 -14.20
C TRP A 207 -14.81 -1.68 -14.32
N ALA A 208 -15.97 -2.31 -14.33
CA ALA A 208 -17.24 -1.61 -14.27
C ALA A 208 -17.94 -1.93 -12.94
N ASN A 209 -18.88 -1.08 -12.53
CA ASN A 209 -19.88 -1.40 -11.50
C ASN A 209 -19.33 -1.91 -10.15
N GLY A 210 -18.11 -1.52 -9.75
CA GLY A 210 -17.54 -1.89 -8.46
C GLY A 210 -16.93 -3.29 -8.37
N GLU A 211 -16.57 -3.90 -9.50
CA GLU A 211 -15.91 -5.22 -9.55
C GLU A 211 -14.58 -5.26 -8.79
N PHE A 212 -13.89 -4.11 -8.67
CA PHE A 212 -12.71 -3.99 -7.83
C PHE A 212 -12.88 -2.89 -6.80
N ALA A 213 -12.91 -3.28 -5.52
CA ALA A 213 -13.08 -2.37 -4.41
C ALA A 213 -12.16 -2.73 -3.24
N GLU A 214 -11.51 -1.73 -2.68
CA GLU A 214 -10.77 -1.83 -1.44
C GLU A 214 -11.61 -1.25 -0.30
N VAL A 215 -11.77 -2.01 0.77
CA VAL A 215 -12.50 -1.56 1.96
C VAL A 215 -11.52 -1.32 3.10
N TRP A 216 -11.41 -0.05 3.49
CA TRP A 216 -10.52 0.42 4.54
C TRP A 216 -11.30 0.76 5.80
N VAL A 217 -10.88 0.23 6.94
CA VAL A 217 -11.36 0.63 8.27
C VAL A 217 -10.62 1.90 8.69
N LEU A 218 -11.35 2.93 9.09
CA LEU A 218 -10.79 4.21 9.52
C LEU A 218 -10.54 4.19 11.03
N ASP A 219 -9.28 4.07 11.42
CA ASP A 219 -8.87 4.20 12.82
C ASP A 219 -8.92 5.67 13.28
N MET A 220 -8.45 6.58 12.42
CA MET A 220 -8.48 8.02 12.67
C MET A 220 -8.83 8.78 11.40
N LEU A 221 -9.74 9.75 11.52
CA LEU A 221 -9.94 10.80 10.53
C LEU A 221 -9.86 12.14 11.25
N LYS A 222 -8.68 12.74 11.34
CA LYS A 222 -8.47 14.06 11.94
C LYS A 222 -8.38 15.13 10.85
N ASN A 223 -8.45 16.40 11.23
CA ASN A 223 -8.14 17.47 10.28
C ASN A 223 -6.71 17.26 9.73
N LYS A 224 -6.59 17.06 8.41
CA LYS A 224 -5.33 16.84 7.68
C LYS A 224 -4.56 15.54 7.99
N GLU A 225 -5.19 14.55 8.63
CA GLU A 225 -4.56 13.23 8.85
C GLU A 225 -5.60 12.10 8.80
N ILE A 226 -5.33 11.06 8.02
CA ILE A 226 -6.15 9.84 7.92
C ILE A 226 -5.28 8.65 8.30
N ILE A 227 -5.72 7.82 9.24
CA ILE A 227 -5.14 6.51 9.51
C ILE A 227 -6.20 5.46 9.19
N MET A 228 -5.83 4.53 8.31
CA MET A 228 -6.72 3.50 7.82
C MET A 228 -6.02 2.16 7.71
N MET A 229 -6.79 1.08 7.88
CA MET A 229 -6.30 -0.29 7.91
C MET A 229 -7.20 -1.20 7.09
N ARG A 230 -6.65 -2.23 6.45
CA ARG A 230 -7.44 -3.31 5.85
C ARG A 230 -6.77 -4.66 6.04
N GLN A 231 -7.59 -5.70 5.97
CA GLN A 231 -7.12 -7.09 5.86
C GLN A 231 -7.05 -7.46 4.37
N LEU A 232 -6.03 -8.22 4.02
CA LEU A 232 -5.88 -8.82 2.70
C LEU A 232 -6.35 -10.27 2.77
N ASP A 233 -7.18 -10.66 1.81
CA ASP A 233 -7.64 -12.03 1.62
C ASP A 233 -8.04 -12.19 0.14
N ASN A 234 -7.03 -12.26 -0.72
CA ASN A 234 -7.18 -12.28 -2.17
C ASN A 234 -6.86 -13.68 -2.71
N LEU A 235 -7.64 -14.11 -3.70
CA LEU A 235 -7.38 -15.29 -4.52
C LEU A 235 -7.45 -14.91 -5.99
N ASP A 236 -6.33 -15.04 -6.68
CA ASP A 236 -6.24 -14.88 -8.13
C ASP A 236 -6.09 -16.26 -8.78
N LEU A 237 -7.13 -16.71 -9.49
CA LEU A 237 -7.14 -18.00 -10.18
C LEU A 237 -7.20 -17.78 -11.69
N ASN A 238 -6.15 -18.18 -12.38
CA ASN A 238 -6.10 -18.22 -13.84
C ASN A 238 -6.21 -19.68 -14.30
N SER A 239 -7.24 -19.98 -15.09
CA SER A 239 -7.45 -21.29 -15.69
C SER A 239 -7.56 -21.14 -17.20
N TYR A 240 -6.72 -21.86 -17.94
CA TYR A 240 -6.83 -21.92 -19.39
C TYR A 240 -7.75 -23.09 -19.77
N TYR A 241 -8.63 -22.88 -20.75
CA TYR A 241 -9.43 -23.95 -21.35
C TYR A 241 -9.36 -23.87 -22.89
N SER A 242 -9.28 -25.03 -23.55
CA SER A 242 -9.12 -25.28 -24.99
C SER A 242 -10.09 -26.39 -25.37
N SER A 243 -10.84 -26.16 -26.44
CA SER A 243 -11.84 -27.11 -26.95
C SER A 243 -11.24 -28.30 -27.69
N VAL A 244 -9.92 -28.34 -27.88
CA VAL A 244 -9.24 -29.29 -28.79
C VAL A 244 -8.35 -30.31 -28.04
N GLY A 245 -8.42 -30.35 -26.71
CA GLY A 245 -7.72 -31.34 -25.89
C GLY A 245 -7.87 -31.05 -24.39
N PRO A 246 -7.59 -32.02 -23.50
CA PRO A 246 -7.60 -31.75 -22.07
C PRO A 246 -6.55 -30.69 -21.75
N ILE A 247 -6.96 -29.64 -21.06
CA ILE A 247 -6.10 -28.52 -20.68
C ILE A 247 -5.51 -28.80 -19.32
N PHE A 248 -4.22 -28.49 -19.13
CA PHE A 248 -3.50 -28.81 -17.91
C PHE A 248 -2.74 -27.63 -17.30
N SER A 249 -3.20 -26.38 -17.44
CA SER A 249 -2.59 -25.27 -16.71
C SER A 249 -3.64 -24.41 -15.99
N SER A 250 -3.71 -24.61 -14.68
CA SER A 250 -4.31 -23.69 -13.73
C SER A 250 -3.20 -23.14 -12.84
N SER A 251 -3.15 -21.81 -12.68
CA SER A 251 -2.27 -21.17 -11.69
C SER A 251 -3.15 -20.41 -10.71
N SER A 252 -2.92 -20.62 -9.42
CA SER A 252 -3.58 -19.87 -8.36
C SER A 252 -2.55 -19.17 -7.50
N GLU A 253 -2.82 -17.92 -7.15
CA GLU A 253 -2.07 -17.17 -6.15
C GLU A 253 -3.03 -16.77 -5.04
N THR A 254 -2.63 -16.97 -3.79
CA THR A 254 -3.39 -16.49 -2.62
C THR A 254 -2.54 -15.54 -1.82
N THR A 255 -3.13 -14.39 -1.45
CA THR A 255 -2.47 -13.40 -0.60
C THR A 255 -3.33 -13.13 0.63
N VAL A 256 -2.75 -13.36 1.81
CA VAL A 256 -3.37 -13.03 3.10
C VAL A 256 -2.48 -12.09 3.89
N GLY A 257 -3.05 -11.16 4.64
CA GLY A 257 -2.22 -10.17 5.32
C GLY A 257 -2.98 -8.96 5.84
N ASN A 258 -2.23 -7.90 6.13
CA ASN A 258 -2.77 -6.63 6.57
C ASN A 258 -2.03 -5.46 5.92
N GLU A 259 -2.74 -4.36 5.76
CA GLU A 259 -2.17 -3.08 5.38
C GLU A 259 -2.61 -1.98 6.35
N THR A 260 -1.69 -1.06 6.64
CA THR A 260 -1.93 0.16 7.39
C THR A 260 -1.39 1.34 6.61
N CYS A 261 -2.17 2.40 6.53
CA CYS A 261 -1.82 3.61 5.80
C CYS A 261 -2.06 4.84 6.69
N ASN A 262 -1.06 5.72 6.76
CA ASN A 262 -1.20 7.07 7.30
C ASN A 262 -1.04 8.08 6.16
N LEU A 263 -2.11 8.83 5.89
CA LEU A 263 -2.16 9.89 4.90
C LEU A 263 -2.17 11.25 5.58
N ILE A 264 -1.44 12.20 5.00
CA ILE A 264 -1.43 13.60 5.42
C ILE A 264 -1.84 14.52 4.28
N GLN A 265 -2.49 15.62 4.62
CA GLN A 265 -2.81 16.66 3.66
C GLN A 265 -1.79 17.79 3.84
N GLU A 266 -0.99 18.09 2.81
CA GLU A 266 -0.07 19.23 2.85
C GLU A 266 -0.81 20.56 3.06
N LYS A 267 -0.05 21.57 3.51
CA LYS A 267 -0.62 22.76 4.12
C LYS A 267 -1.36 23.68 3.16
#